data_AF-A0A835HJK9-F1
#
_entry.id   AF-A0A835HJK9-F1
#
_cell.length_a   1.000
_cell.length_b   1.000
_cell.length_c   1.000
_cell.angle_alpha   90.00
_cell.angle_beta   90.00
_cell.angle_gamma   90.00
#
_symmetry.space_group_name_H-M   'P 1'
#
loop_
_entity.id
_entity.type
_entity.pdbx_description
1 polymer ?
#
loop_
_entity_poly.entity_id
_entity_poly.type
_entity_poly.pdbx_seq_one_letter_code
_entity_poly.pdbx_strand_id
1 'polypeptide(L)'
;MSYSNSEAHYAFEALSFILGSILFSVSSSETPESLLLHHPEITKQISNHLKLPNSGAGENELCRWLQNTFQSSDLTLQLVVLKLLPIIGGVYLSRASLRKSLAGFEAILLAIYAYETTSRRGQAITVNVSDLSHPSIYHEVVVMNSTTELNLAILSQTLDPHGTIRSTKRARIVGVCFELYYSKIALIPLCSEIDFYELCVIWAGQDGDMYEDEEYGRKHNGEDIHDGNKQNASTSEGGVGKITKGKKGGDKKDRRIPLP
;
A
#
# COMPACT_ATOMS: atom_id res chain seq x y z
N MET A 1 30.66 14.42 -17.34
CA MET A 1 29.31 14.38 -16.75
C MET A 1 28.34 13.99 -17.86
N SER A 2 28.19 12.71 -18.15
CA SER A 2 27.48 12.22 -19.34
C SER A 2 27.04 10.75 -19.24
N TYR A 3 26.94 10.19 -18.03
CA TYR A 3 26.64 8.77 -17.80
C TYR A 3 25.17 8.48 -17.44
N SER A 4 24.44 9.45 -16.85
CA SER A 4 23.02 9.29 -16.48
C SER A 4 22.13 8.99 -17.70
N ASN A 5 22.29 9.79 -18.74
CA ASN A 5 21.47 9.74 -19.95
C ASN A 5 21.52 8.36 -20.64
N SER A 6 22.66 7.64 -20.56
CA SER A 6 22.74 6.26 -21.05
C SER A 6 21.94 5.26 -20.21
N GLU A 7 22.01 5.32 -18.87
CA GLU A 7 21.26 4.39 -18.00
C GLU A 7 19.74 4.52 -18.22
N ALA A 8 19.25 5.75 -18.37
CA ALA A 8 17.84 6.04 -18.62
C ALA A 8 17.35 5.55 -19.98
N HIS A 9 18.15 5.69 -21.04
CA HIS A 9 17.83 5.12 -22.36
C HIS A 9 17.74 3.59 -22.31
N TYR A 10 18.71 2.91 -21.68
CA TYR A 10 18.66 1.45 -21.51
C TYR A 10 17.46 1.00 -20.67
N ALA A 11 17.13 1.72 -19.59
CA ALA A 11 15.95 1.43 -18.78
C ALA A 11 14.66 1.58 -19.61
N PHE A 12 14.55 2.64 -20.41
CA PHE A 12 13.40 2.89 -21.27
C PHE A 12 13.23 1.82 -22.37
N GLU A 13 14.32 1.43 -23.04
CA GLU A 13 14.32 0.39 -24.06
C GLU A 13 13.93 -0.98 -23.47
N ALA A 14 14.51 -1.34 -22.32
CA ALA A 14 14.17 -2.58 -21.61
C ALA A 14 12.69 -2.60 -21.17
N LEU A 15 12.14 -1.48 -20.69
CA LEU A 15 10.71 -1.38 -20.38
C LEU A 15 9.83 -1.53 -21.62
N SER A 16 10.25 -0.93 -22.74
CA SER A 16 9.56 -1.01 -24.03
C SER A 16 9.46 -2.46 -24.54
N PHE A 17 10.51 -3.26 -24.32
CA PHE A 17 10.49 -4.69 -24.60
C PHE A 17 9.51 -5.47 -23.71
N ILE A 18 9.48 -5.17 -22.40
CA ILE A 18 8.62 -5.86 -21.41
C ILE A 18 7.13 -5.57 -21.61
N LEU A 19 6.76 -4.33 -21.96
CA LEU A 19 5.36 -3.93 -22.14
C LEU A 19 4.82 -4.17 -23.55
N GLY A 20 5.71 -4.35 -24.55
CA GLY A 20 5.33 -4.42 -25.96
C GLY A 20 5.01 -3.05 -26.57
N SER A 21 4.85 -2.99 -27.90
CA SER A 21 4.92 -1.77 -28.73
C SER A 21 3.77 -0.74 -28.56
N ILE A 22 3.51 -0.25 -27.34
CA ILE A 22 2.53 0.81 -27.01
C ILE A 22 3.19 1.96 -26.23
N LEU A 23 4.49 2.19 -26.48
CA LEU A 23 5.26 3.34 -26.00
C LEU A 23 5.59 4.35 -27.12
N PHE A 24 5.20 4.06 -28.36
CA PHE A 24 5.70 4.75 -29.56
C PHE A 24 4.83 5.94 -30.03
N SER A 25 4.36 6.77 -29.10
CA SER A 25 3.77 8.09 -29.43
C SER A 25 4.37 9.20 -28.58
N VAL A 26 5.64 9.05 -28.23
CA VAL A 26 6.41 10.04 -27.48
C VAL A 26 7.22 10.89 -28.46
N SER A 27 7.08 12.20 -28.32
CA SER A 27 7.86 13.19 -29.07
C SER A 27 9.36 12.99 -28.82
N SER A 28 10.17 12.87 -29.87
CA SER A 28 11.62 12.65 -29.80
C SER A 28 12.45 13.80 -29.19
N SER A 29 11.81 14.71 -28.46
CA SER A 29 12.38 15.88 -27.78
C SER A 29 12.37 15.75 -26.25
N GLU A 30 11.69 14.76 -25.68
CA GLU A 30 11.67 14.53 -24.23
C GLU A 30 12.80 13.58 -23.81
N THR A 31 13.39 13.80 -22.63
CA THR A 31 14.39 12.88 -22.09
C THR A 31 13.69 11.66 -21.46
N PRO A 32 14.28 10.46 -21.54
CA PRO A 32 13.64 9.23 -21.07
C PRO A 32 13.33 9.24 -19.55
N GLU A 33 14.11 9.96 -18.74
CA GLU A 33 13.85 10.10 -17.29
C GLU A 33 12.55 10.86 -17.03
N SER A 34 12.39 12.02 -17.67
CA SER A 34 11.20 12.87 -17.54
C SER A 34 9.95 12.13 -18.00
N LEU A 35 10.07 11.39 -19.11
CA LEU A 35 9.01 10.58 -19.68
C LEU A 35 8.56 9.45 -18.73
N LEU A 36 9.50 8.65 -18.22
CA LEU A 36 9.21 7.58 -17.25
C LEU A 36 8.59 8.14 -15.96
N LEU A 37 9.05 9.29 -15.49
CA LEU A 37 8.57 9.90 -14.25
C LEU A 37 7.18 10.54 -14.43
N HIS A 38 6.97 11.34 -15.46
CA HIS A 38 5.77 12.18 -15.58
C HIS A 38 4.65 11.61 -16.46
N HIS A 39 4.92 10.70 -17.40
CA HIS A 39 3.90 10.26 -18.35
C HIS A 39 2.86 9.32 -17.70
N PRO A 40 1.56 9.69 -17.68
CA PRO A 40 0.54 8.92 -16.96
C PRO A 40 0.24 7.58 -17.62
N GLU A 41 0.27 7.49 -18.96
CA GLU A 41 -0.07 6.24 -19.65
C GLU A 41 0.98 5.14 -19.42
N ILE A 42 2.27 5.50 -19.28
CA ILE A 42 3.33 4.54 -18.94
C ILE A 42 3.09 4.00 -17.53
N THR A 43 2.81 4.91 -16.60
CA THR A 43 2.49 4.57 -15.20
C THR A 43 1.27 3.65 -15.12
N LYS A 44 0.24 3.92 -15.91
CA LYS A 44 -0.99 3.11 -16.01
C LYS A 44 -0.74 1.74 -16.62
N GLN A 45 0.05 1.62 -17.69
CA GLN A 45 0.44 0.33 -18.27
C GLN A 45 1.23 -0.51 -17.25
N ILE A 46 2.24 0.08 -16.59
CA ILE A 46 2.99 -0.59 -15.51
C ILE A 46 2.05 -1.01 -14.36
N SER A 47 1.18 -0.11 -13.89
CA SER A 47 0.19 -0.38 -12.83
C SER A 47 -0.71 -1.56 -13.17
N ASN A 48 -1.22 -1.63 -14.41
CA ASN A 48 -2.01 -2.77 -14.89
C ASN A 48 -1.22 -4.09 -14.81
N HIS A 49 0.04 -4.11 -15.28
CA HIS A 49 0.90 -5.29 -15.19
C HIS A 49 1.26 -5.67 -13.73
N LEU A 50 1.42 -4.71 -12.83
CA LEU A 50 1.62 -4.96 -11.40
C LEU A 50 0.35 -5.54 -10.74
N LYS A 51 -0.83 -5.05 -11.14
CA LYS A 51 -2.13 -5.51 -10.61
C LYS A 51 -2.55 -6.91 -11.13
N LEU A 52 -1.94 -7.45 -12.19
CA LEU A 52 -2.20 -8.83 -12.68
C LEU A 52 -2.00 -9.90 -11.58
N PRO A 53 -2.83 -10.97 -11.52
CA PRO A 53 -2.87 -11.92 -10.39
C PRO A 53 -1.63 -12.82 -10.23
N ASN A 54 -0.83 -12.96 -11.30
CA ASN A 54 0.46 -13.65 -11.32
C ASN A 54 1.67 -12.70 -11.13
N SER A 55 1.44 -11.39 -11.06
CA SER A 55 2.51 -10.41 -10.91
C SER A 55 3.23 -10.54 -9.56
N GLY A 56 4.54 -10.31 -9.57
CA GLY A 56 5.44 -10.52 -8.43
C GLY A 56 5.81 -11.98 -8.12
N ALA A 57 5.21 -12.97 -8.78
CA ALA A 57 5.56 -14.38 -8.59
C ALA A 57 6.71 -14.81 -9.51
N GLY A 58 7.74 -15.47 -8.94
CA GLY A 58 8.86 -16.04 -9.70
C GLY A 58 9.68 -15.01 -10.49
N GLU A 59 10.18 -15.43 -11.66
CA GLU A 59 10.95 -14.61 -12.61
C GLU A 59 10.05 -13.60 -13.35
N ASN A 60 9.59 -12.57 -12.63
CA ASN A 60 8.79 -11.50 -13.21
C ASN A 60 9.70 -10.40 -13.80
N GLU A 61 9.74 -10.30 -15.12
CA GLU A 61 10.65 -9.38 -15.84
C GLU A 61 10.46 -7.91 -15.44
N LEU A 62 9.21 -7.46 -15.25
CA LEU A 62 8.89 -6.11 -14.80
C LEU A 62 9.40 -5.85 -13.37
N CYS A 63 9.30 -6.84 -12.47
CA CYS A 63 9.83 -6.71 -11.12
C CYS A 63 11.36 -6.64 -11.11
N ARG A 64 12.03 -7.45 -11.95
CA ARG A 64 13.48 -7.38 -12.16
C ARG A 64 13.91 -6.04 -12.77
N TRP A 65 13.13 -5.50 -13.71
CA TRP A 65 13.35 -4.16 -14.25
C TRP A 65 13.23 -3.10 -13.15
N LEU A 66 12.16 -3.10 -12.36
CA LEU A 66 11.98 -2.16 -11.24
C LEU A 66 13.12 -2.25 -10.22
N GLN A 67 13.59 -3.46 -9.90
CA GLN A 67 14.74 -3.67 -9.02
C GLN A 67 16.02 -3.05 -9.59
N ASN A 68 16.34 -3.33 -10.85
CA ASN A 68 17.54 -2.82 -11.52
C ASN A 68 17.49 -1.28 -11.67
N THR A 69 16.33 -0.74 -12.06
CA THR A 69 16.09 0.71 -12.22
C THR A 69 16.24 1.44 -10.88
N PHE A 70 15.85 0.84 -9.76
CA PHE A 70 16.11 1.42 -8.42
C PHE A 70 17.58 1.28 -7.98
N GLN A 71 18.31 0.28 -8.45
CA GLN A 71 19.75 0.11 -8.18
C GLN A 71 20.65 0.99 -9.06
N SER A 72 20.09 1.72 -10.02
CA SER A 72 20.77 2.76 -10.80
C SER A 72 21.38 3.85 -9.90
N SER A 73 22.43 4.50 -10.40
CA SER A 73 23.01 5.69 -9.78
C SER A 73 22.18 6.97 -10.00
N ASP A 74 21.17 6.93 -10.89
CA ASP A 74 20.31 8.07 -11.21
C ASP A 74 19.14 8.20 -10.23
N LEU A 75 19.08 9.33 -9.52
CA LEU A 75 18.01 9.66 -8.59
C LEU A 75 16.62 9.72 -9.25
N THR A 76 16.55 10.08 -10.54
CA THR A 76 15.30 10.17 -11.30
C THR A 76 14.75 8.78 -11.58
N LEU A 77 15.61 7.81 -11.92
CA LEU A 77 15.23 6.41 -12.09
C LEU A 77 14.81 5.77 -10.74
N GLN A 78 15.48 6.12 -9.65
CA GLN A 78 15.02 5.75 -8.30
C GLN A 78 13.61 6.33 -7.99
N LEU A 79 13.35 7.60 -8.35
CA LEU A 79 12.03 8.22 -8.20
C LEU A 79 10.95 7.55 -9.05
N VAL A 80 11.26 7.07 -10.26
CA VAL A 80 10.32 6.29 -11.10
C VAL A 80 9.84 5.03 -10.37
N VAL A 81 10.73 4.34 -9.66
CA VAL A 81 10.35 3.14 -8.89
C VAL A 81 9.62 3.50 -7.60
N LEU A 82 10.05 4.55 -6.89
CA LEU A 82 9.35 5.04 -5.70
C LEU A 82 7.92 5.52 -6.02
N LYS A 83 7.69 6.16 -7.18
CA LYS A 83 6.36 6.54 -7.67
C LYS A 83 5.39 5.35 -7.73
N LEU A 84 5.90 4.15 -8.02
CA LEU A 84 5.11 2.92 -8.11
C LEU A 84 4.99 2.18 -6.77
N LEU A 85 5.67 2.64 -5.71
CA LEU A 85 5.67 1.98 -4.40
C LEU A 85 4.26 1.82 -3.79
N PRO A 86 3.32 2.78 -3.89
CA PRO A 86 1.94 2.57 -3.42
C PRO A 86 1.28 1.34 -4.06
N ILE A 87 1.37 1.22 -5.39
CA ILE A 87 0.82 0.07 -6.12
C ILE A 87 1.54 -1.23 -5.72
N ILE A 88 2.87 -1.23 -5.67
CA ILE A 88 3.68 -2.39 -5.30
C ILE A 88 3.37 -2.85 -3.88
N GLY A 89 3.33 -1.91 -2.92
CA GLY A 89 3.03 -2.16 -1.51
C GLY A 89 1.62 -2.70 -1.32
N GLY A 90 0.62 -2.09 -1.94
CA GLY A 90 -0.77 -2.55 -1.88
C GLY A 90 -0.99 -3.95 -2.44
N VAL A 91 -0.46 -4.21 -3.65
CA VAL A 91 -0.56 -5.51 -4.30
C VAL A 91 0.25 -6.57 -3.54
N TYR A 92 1.45 -6.23 -3.03
CA TYR A 92 2.25 -7.15 -2.21
C TYR A 92 1.51 -7.52 -0.92
N LEU A 93 1.11 -6.53 -0.12
CA LEU A 93 0.55 -6.77 1.21
C LEU A 93 -0.82 -7.47 1.15
N SER A 94 -1.68 -7.10 0.20
CA SER A 94 -2.97 -7.79 -0.02
C SER A 94 -2.80 -9.27 -0.39
N ARG A 95 -1.72 -9.61 -1.12
CA ARG A 95 -1.39 -11.00 -1.51
C ARG A 95 -0.57 -11.74 -0.46
N ALA A 96 0.08 -11.05 0.47
CA ALA A 96 1.02 -11.62 1.44
C ALA A 96 0.36 -12.59 2.45
N SER A 97 -0.96 -12.59 2.54
CA SER A 97 -1.80 -13.54 3.28
C SER A 97 -2.05 -14.86 2.51
N LEU A 98 -2.02 -14.83 1.17
CA LEU A 98 -2.43 -15.91 0.28
C LEU A 98 -1.42 -17.06 0.15
N ARG A 99 -0.28 -16.98 0.87
CA ARG A 99 0.83 -17.96 0.87
C ARG A 99 1.40 -18.31 -0.53
N LYS A 100 1.19 -17.44 -1.52
CA LYS A 100 1.83 -17.53 -2.84
C LYS A 100 3.23 -16.89 -2.77
N SER A 101 4.15 -17.33 -3.64
CA SER A 101 5.44 -16.66 -3.81
C SER A 101 5.20 -15.26 -4.39
N LEU A 102 5.82 -14.25 -3.77
CA LEU A 102 5.82 -12.85 -4.21
C LEU A 102 7.26 -12.34 -4.38
N ALA A 103 8.19 -13.25 -4.68
CA ALA A 103 9.63 -13.02 -4.71
C ALA A 103 10.05 -11.78 -5.53
N GLY A 104 9.37 -11.48 -6.63
CA GLY A 104 9.64 -10.27 -7.43
C GLY A 104 9.33 -8.97 -6.67
N PHE A 105 8.20 -8.90 -5.96
CA PHE A 105 7.89 -7.74 -5.10
C PHE A 105 8.81 -7.68 -3.88
N GLU A 106 9.12 -8.83 -3.29
CA GLU A 106 10.06 -8.89 -2.15
C GLU A 106 11.47 -8.44 -2.56
N ALA A 107 11.93 -8.75 -3.77
CA ALA A 107 13.21 -8.28 -4.29
C ALA A 107 13.27 -6.74 -4.46
N ILE A 108 12.20 -6.12 -4.97
CA ILE A 108 12.10 -4.64 -5.06
C ILE A 108 12.12 -4.02 -3.66
N LEU A 109 11.26 -4.52 -2.76
CA LEU A 109 11.15 -4.00 -1.39
C LEU A 109 12.47 -4.17 -0.61
N LEU A 110 13.18 -5.29 -0.80
CA LEU A 110 14.50 -5.51 -0.20
C LEU A 110 15.58 -4.60 -0.81
N ALA A 111 15.53 -4.28 -2.11
CA ALA A 111 16.46 -3.33 -2.71
C ALA A 111 16.27 -1.92 -2.14
N ILE A 112 15.02 -1.46 -2.01
CA ILE A 112 14.66 -0.19 -1.37
C ILE A 112 15.11 -0.16 0.11
N TYR A 113 14.82 -1.23 0.85
CA TYR A 113 15.22 -1.36 2.25
C TYR A 113 16.74 -1.40 2.44
N ALA A 114 17.49 -2.08 1.56
CA ALA A 114 18.94 -2.16 1.62
C ALA A 114 19.62 -0.83 1.30
N TYR A 115 19.09 -0.08 0.33
CA TYR A 115 19.51 1.31 0.05
C TYR A 115 19.35 2.18 1.31
N GLU A 116 18.17 2.16 1.93
CA GLU A 116 17.89 3.00 3.10
C GLU A 116 18.70 2.56 4.33
N THR A 117 18.91 1.26 4.53
CA THR A 117 19.79 0.71 5.57
C THR A 117 21.24 1.19 5.40
N THR A 118 21.73 1.20 4.15
CA THR A 118 23.09 1.68 3.81
C THR A 118 23.20 3.19 3.99
N SER A 119 22.18 3.95 3.58
CA SER A 119 22.07 5.40 3.75
C SER A 119 22.20 5.81 5.22
N ARG A 120 21.49 5.10 6.12
CA ARG A 120 21.51 5.35 7.57
C ARG A 120 22.80 4.93 8.27
N ARG A 121 23.65 4.09 7.66
CA ARG A 121 24.92 3.61 8.24
C ARG A 121 24.79 3.05 9.68
N GLY A 122 23.68 2.37 9.97
CA GLY A 122 23.38 1.82 11.29
C GLY A 122 22.90 2.85 12.34
N GLN A 123 22.64 4.10 11.96
CA GLN A 123 22.09 5.12 12.85
C GLN A 123 20.55 5.14 12.84
N ALA A 124 19.94 5.62 13.92
CA ALA A 124 18.52 5.91 14.00
C ALA A 124 18.24 7.32 13.43
N ILE A 125 17.05 7.54 12.88
CA ILE A 125 16.59 8.89 12.54
C ILE A 125 16.09 9.53 13.83
N THR A 126 16.74 10.61 14.25
CA THR A 126 16.39 11.41 15.43
C THR A 126 16.03 12.84 15.05
N VAL A 127 15.07 13.43 15.75
CA VAL A 127 14.72 14.85 15.64
C VAL A 127 14.91 15.54 16.99
N ASN A 128 15.37 16.79 16.99
CA ASN A 128 15.41 17.60 18.21
C ASN A 128 14.03 18.22 18.43
N VAL A 129 13.42 17.97 19.59
CA VAL A 129 12.14 18.55 19.99
C VAL A 129 12.42 19.94 20.57
N SER A 130 11.99 20.97 19.87
CA SER A 130 12.15 22.36 20.32
C SER A 130 11.44 22.60 21.65
N ASP A 131 12.13 23.21 22.60
CA ASP A 131 11.58 23.71 23.86
C ASP A 131 11.50 25.24 23.82
N LEU A 132 10.37 25.80 24.24
CA LEU A 132 10.15 27.24 24.36
C LEU A 132 10.88 27.85 25.58
N SER A 133 11.40 27.03 26.50
CA SER A 133 12.30 27.50 27.57
C SER A 133 13.69 27.93 27.05
N HIS A 134 13.98 27.67 25.77
CA HIS A 134 15.24 28.01 25.12
C HIS A 134 15.03 28.94 23.92
N PRO A 135 15.95 29.89 23.68
CA PRO A 135 15.86 30.77 22.52
C PRO A 135 16.05 29.99 21.22
N SER A 136 15.37 30.44 20.17
CA SER A 136 15.42 29.87 18.83
C SER A 136 15.44 30.99 17.78
N ILE A 137 15.58 30.62 16.50
CA ILE A 137 15.56 31.56 15.37
C ILE A 137 14.27 32.41 15.33
N TYR A 138 13.18 31.94 15.96
CA TYR A 138 11.87 32.59 15.94
C TYR A 138 11.39 33.08 17.32
N HIS A 139 12.16 32.86 18.39
CA HIS A 139 11.72 33.16 19.76
C HIS A 139 12.90 33.52 20.67
N GLU A 140 12.77 34.60 21.42
CA GLU A 140 13.72 35.03 22.46
C GLU A 140 13.07 34.87 23.84
N VAL A 141 13.82 34.30 24.80
CA VAL A 141 13.34 34.01 26.15
C VAL A 141 13.88 35.06 27.13
N VAL A 142 12.97 35.72 27.86
CA VAL A 142 13.31 36.83 28.78
C VAL A 142 14.13 36.37 30.00
N VAL A 143 14.04 35.09 30.36
CA VAL A 143 14.79 34.48 31.47
C VAL A 143 15.39 33.16 30.99
N MET A 144 16.72 33.05 30.99
CA MET A 144 17.42 31.82 30.62
C MET A 144 17.53 30.84 31.80
N ASN A 145 17.02 29.63 31.60
CA ASN A 145 17.47 28.46 32.36
C ASN A 145 18.74 27.90 31.67
N SER A 146 19.78 27.61 32.45
CA SER A 146 21.12 27.24 31.95
C SER A 146 21.28 25.76 31.54
N THR A 147 20.23 24.96 31.64
CA THR A 147 20.23 23.52 31.35
C THR A 147 19.88 23.24 29.89
N THR A 148 20.88 23.29 29.00
CA THR A 148 20.70 22.94 27.59
C THR A 148 20.77 21.42 27.38
N GLU A 149 19.73 20.69 27.79
CA GLU A 149 19.56 19.29 27.37
C GLU A 149 18.91 19.22 25.99
N LEU A 150 19.51 18.46 25.07
CA LEU A 150 18.93 18.23 23.74
C LEU A 150 17.82 17.19 23.86
N ASN A 151 16.58 17.64 23.70
CA ASN A 151 15.38 16.79 23.71
C ASN A 151 15.27 15.95 22.42
N LEU A 152 16.17 14.98 22.25
CA LEU A 152 16.22 14.11 21.08
C LEU A 152 15.12 13.04 21.13
N ALA A 153 14.19 13.10 20.18
CA ALA A 153 13.21 12.04 19.94
C ALA A 153 13.67 11.13 18.78
N ILE A 154 13.50 9.81 18.95
CA ILE A 154 13.76 8.83 17.89
C ILE A 154 12.51 8.72 17.01
N LEU A 155 12.62 9.18 15.76
CA LEU A 155 11.55 9.10 14.76
C LEU A 155 11.51 7.72 14.08
N SER A 156 12.67 7.14 13.78
CA SER A 156 12.77 5.82 13.15
C SER A 156 14.01 5.07 13.66
N GLN A 157 13.82 3.85 14.13
CA GLN A 157 14.88 3.01 14.70
C GLN A 157 15.97 2.66 13.67
N THR A 158 17.13 2.25 14.19
CA THR A 158 18.23 1.64 13.42
C THR A 158 17.72 0.49 12.55
N LEU A 159 18.37 0.27 11.40
CA LEU A 159 18.00 -0.78 10.45
C LEU A 159 19.09 -1.86 10.37
N ASP A 160 18.65 -3.11 10.32
CA ASP A 160 19.51 -4.29 10.18
C ASP A 160 19.43 -4.81 8.73
N PRO A 161 20.55 -5.17 8.07
CA PRO A 161 20.48 -5.70 6.72
C PRO A 161 19.67 -7.01 6.66
N HIS A 162 18.81 -7.14 5.65
CA HIS A 162 17.91 -8.27 5.47
C HIS A 162 18.00 -8.80 4.03
N GLY A 163 18.19 -10.11 3.86
CA GLY A 163 18.24 -10.77 2.55
C GLY A 163 16.93 -11.49 2.13
N THR A 164 15.94 -11.56 3.01
CA THR A 164 14.61 -12.17 2.76
C THR A 164 13.54 -11.48 3.60
N ILE A 165 12.30 -11.37 3.11
CA ILE A 165 11.19 -10.81 3.88
C ILE A 165 10.51 -11.92 4.70
N ARG A 166 10.65 -11.84 6.02
CA ARG A 166 9.91 -12.71 6.97
C ARG A 166 8.65 -12.01 7.45
N SER A 167 7.59 -12.75 7.77
CA SER A 167 6.32 -12.20 8.27
C SER A 167 6.50 -11.24 9.44
N THR A 168 7.37 -11.57 10.40
CA THR A 168 7.71 -10.76 11.58
C THR A 168 8.47 -9.46 11.28
N LYS A 169 9.06 -9.33 10.09
CA LYS A 169 9.80 -8.13 9.64
C LYS A 169 9.11 -7.39 8.50
N ARG A 170 8.13 -8.03 7.83
CA ARG A 170 7.40 -7.51 6.66
C ARG A 170 6.88 -6.09 6.86
N ALA A 171 6.14 -5.84 7.95
CA ALA A 171 5.59 -4.52 8.24
C ALA A 171 6.69 -3.46 8.41
N ARG A 172 7.81 -3.79 9.07
CA ARG A 172 8.93 -2.87 9.23
C ARG A 172 9.67 -2.60 7.92
N ILE A 173 9.89 -3.62 7.10
CA ILE A 173 10.55 -3.47 5.79
C ILE A 173 9.70 -2.58 4.87
N VAL A 174 8.41 -2.90 4.72
CA VAL A 174 7.49 -2.12 3.88
C VAL A 174 7.29 -0.71 4.43
N GLY A 175 7.17 -0.55 5.75
CA GLY A 175 7.11 0.76 6.40
C GLY A 175 8.34 1.64 6.11
N VAL A 176 9.55 1.06 6.14
CA VAL A 176 10.78 1.79 5.79
C VAL A 176 10.84 2.17 4.31
N CYS A 177 10.31 1.34 3.40
CA CYS A 177 10.14 1.75 2.01
C CYS A 177 9.22 2.97 1.89
N PHE A 178 8.13 3.01 2.66
CA PHE A 178 7.23 4.18 2.70
C PHE A 178 7.83 5.39 3.45
N GLU A 179 8.71 5.20 4.43
CA GLU A 179 9.51 6.30 5.02
C GLU A 179 10.38 6.97 3.94
N LEU A 180 11.07 6.18 3.09
CA LEU A 180 11.87 6.72 2.00
C LEU A 180 10.99 7.42 0.95
N TYR A 181 9.86 6.82 0.56
CA TYR A 181 8.87 7.45 -0.32
C TYR A 181 8.42 8.82 0.21
N TYR A 182 8.03 8.88 1.48
CA TYR A 182 7.59 10.11 2.12
C TYR A 182 8.72 11.17 2.16
N SER A 183 9.97 10.76 2.40
CA SER A 183 11.13 11.67 2.34
C SER A 183 11.37 12.29 0.94
N LYS A 184 10.75 11.74 -0.10
CA LYS A 184 10.84 12.18 -1.51
C LYS A 184 9.52 12.68 -2.07
N ILE A 185 8.45 12.76 -1.28
CA ILE A 185 7.08 13.00 -1.78
C ILE A 185 6.96 14.25 -2.65
N ALA A 186 7.63 15.36 -2.28
CA ALA A 186 7.66 16.61 -3.05
C ALA A 186 8.37 16.52 -4.42
N LEU A 187 9.06 15.41 -4.73
CA LEU A 187 9.70 15.13 -6.02
C LEU A 187 8.94 14.05 -6.82
N ILE A 188 7.91 13.45 -6.24
CA ILE A 188 7.10 12.40 -6.85
C ILE A 188 5.84 13.05 -7.47
N PRO A 189 5.39 12.62 -8.67
CA PRO A 189 4.18 13.18 -9.26
C PRO A 189 2.91 12.87 -8.47
N LEU A 190 2.01 13.86 -8.38
CA LEU A 190 0.73 13.83 -7.64
C LEU A 190 -0.12 12.56 -7.86
N CYS A 191 -0.08 11.93 -9.04
CA CYS A 191 -0.84 10.69 -9.27
C CYS A 191 -0.42 9.54 -8.35
N SER A 192 0.85 9.50 -7.93
CA SER A 192 1.35 8.53 -6.94
C SER A 192 0.81 8.80 -5.54
N GLU A 193 0.63 10.08 -5.17
CA GLU A 193 0.01 10.43 -3.89
C GLU A 193 -1.46 9.99 -3.87
N ILE A 194 -2.18 10.15 -4.98
CA ILE A 194 -3.55 9.65 -5.14
C ILE A 194 -3.59 8.13 -5.01
N ASP A 195 -2.71 7.39 -5.70
CA ASP A 195 -2.56 5.93 -5.54
C ASP A 195 -2.24 5.53 -4.08
N PHE A 196 -1.51 6.38 -3.33
CA PHE A 196 -1.19 6.16 -1.92
C PHE A 196 -2.38 6.40 -0.98
N TYR A 197 -3.21 7.41 -1.24
CA TYR A 197 -4.45 7.62 -0.48
C TYR A 197 -5.47 6.52 -0.75
N GLU A 198 -5.65 6.10 -2.02
CA GLU A 198 -6.50 4.95 -2.40
C GLU A 198 -6.06 3.68 -1.66
N LEU A 199 -4.75 3.38 -1.66
CA LEU A 199 -4.17 2.30 -0.87
C LEU A 199 -4.54 2.41 0.61
N CYS A 200 -4.37 3.58 1.22
CA CYS A 200 -4.59 3.79 2.66
C CYS A 200 -6.05 3.61 3.06
N VAL A 201 -7.02 4.05 2.24
CA VAL A 201 -8.47 3.87 2.49
C VAL A 201 -8.82 2.37 2.48
N ILE A 202 -8.37 1.65 1.45
CA ILE A 202 -8.56 0.19 1.33
C ILE A 202 -7.90 -0.53 2.53
N TRP A 203 -6.71 -0.10 2.94
CA TRP A 203 -5.97 -0.71 4.06
C TRP A 203 -6.53 -0.38 5.44
N ALA A 204 -7.16 0.78 5.62
CA ALA A 204 -7.87 1.14 6.83
C ALA A 204 -9.19 0.37 6.99
N GLY A 205 -9.65 -0.33 5.95
CA GLY A 205 -10.91 -1.08 5.96
C GLY A 205 -12.15 -0.19 5.90
N GLN A 206 -12.01 1.06 5.44
CA GLN A 206 -13.13 2.00 5.32
C GLN A 206 -14.12 1.62 4.19
N ASP A 207 -13.65 0.86 3.18
CA ASP A 207 -14.48 0.27 2.13
C ASP A 207 -15.05 -1.12 2.50
N GLY A 208 -15.05 -1.47 3.79
CA GLY A 208 -15.53 -2.78 4.27
C GLY A 208 -16.94 -2.73 4.87
N ASP A 209 -17.67 -3.83 4.73
CA ASP A 209 -19.05 -4.08 5.22
C ASP A 209 -19.31 -3.70 6.70
N MET A 210 -18.26 -3.47 7.49
CA MET A 210 -18.28 -3.07 8.91
C MET A 210 -19.07 -1.78 9.21
N TYR A 211 -19.35 -0.94 8.20
CA TYR A 211 -20.10 0.31 8.36
C TYR A 211 -21.50 0.29 7.72
N GLU A 212 -21.83 -0.73 6.91
CA GLU A 212 -23.15 -0.85 6.25
C GLU A 212 -24.26 -1.25 7.25
N ASP A 213 -23.90 -1.95 8.34
CA ASP A 213 -24.87 -2.48 9.32
C ASP A 213 -25.41 -1.42 10.32
N GLU A 214 -24.79 -0.24 10.45
CA GLU A 214 -25.22 0.76 11.47
C GLU A 214 -26.43 1.61 11.05
N GLU A 215 -26.70 1.79 9.75
CA GLU A 215 -27.76 2.70 9.29
C GLU A 215 -29.16 2.03 9.20
N TYR A 216 -29.25 0.69 9.21
CA TYR A 216 -30.53 -0.04 9.13
C TYR A 216 -31.21 -0.34 10.48
N GLY A 217 -30.63 0.10 11.61
CA GLY A 217 -31.12 -0.19 12.96
C GLY A 217 -32.31 0.65 13.45
N ARG A 218 -32.64 1.78 12.81
CA ARG A 218 -33.60 2.77 13.36
C ARG A 218 -34.99 2.74 12.73
N LYS A 219 -35.66 1.57 12.75
CA LYS A 219 -37.09 1.49 12.42
C LYS A 219 -37.97 1.78 13.64
N HIS A 220 -38.92 2.70 13.44
CA HIS A 220 -40.00 3.10 14.35
C HIS A 220 -40.49 1.99 15.30
N ASN A 221 -40.47 2.27 16.60
CA ASN A 221 -41.45 1.68 17.50
C ASN A 221 -42.80 2.33 17.16
N GLY A 222 -43.83 1.51 16.92
CA GLY A 222 -45.18 1.97 16.66
C GLY A 222 -46.00 2.13 17.94
N GLU A 223 -47.13 2.81 17.80
CA GLU A 223 -48.27 2.70 18.73
C GLU A 223 -49.49 2.23 17.95
N ASP A 224 -50.34 1.50 18.66
CA ASP A 224 -51.41 0.60 18.22
C ASP A 224 -52.56 1.28 17.43
N ILE A 225 -53.54 0.59 16.84
CA ILE A 225 -54.69 -0.04 17.52
C ILE A 225 -55.54 -0.84 16.49
N HIS A 226 -56.02 -2.04 16.87
CA HIS A 226 -57.29 -2.78 16.55
C HIS A 226 -58.14 -2.47 15.27
N ASP A 227 -59.01 -3.31 14.70
CA ASP A 227 -59.57 -4.68 14.87
C ASP A 227 -60.24 -5.00 13.49
N GLY A 228 -60.25 -6.19 12.88
CA GLY A 228 -61.01 -7.37 13.27
C GLY A 228 -61.78 -8.00 12.09
N ASN A 229 -62.02 -9.32 12.18
CA ASN A 229 -63.11 -10.12 11.56
C ASN A 229 -63.07 -10.60 10.07
N LYS A 230 -62.77 -11.91 9.92
CA LYS A 230 -63.45 -13.00 9.12
C LYS A 230 -64.16 -12.65 7.78
N GLN A 231 -64.04 -13.47 6.73
CA GLN A 231 -64.74 -14.78 6.58
C GLN A 231 -64.31 -15.60 5.34
N ASN A 232 -64.29 -16.95 5.50
CA ASN A 232 -64.81 -18.04 4.64
C ASN A 232 -64.47 -18.16 3.12
N ALA A 233 -64.60 -19.31 2.42
CA ALA A 233 -64.35 -20.74 2.68
C ALA A 233 -64.78 -21.61 1.45
N SER A 234 -63.90 -22.48 0.92
CA SER A 234 -64.23 -23.70 0.13
C SER A 234 -62.94 -24.54 -0.12
N THR A 235 -62.79 -25.79 0.37
CA THR A 235 -63.18 -27.11 -0.21
C THR A 235 -62.68 -27.38 -1.64
N SER A 236 -62.21 -28.57 -2.08
CA SER A 236 -61.88 -29.90 -1.48
C SER A 236 -61.40 -30.87 -2.60
N GLU A 237 -60.60 -31.94 -2.49
CA GLU A 237 -59.80 -32.57 -1.40
C GLU A 237 -58.78 -33.61 -1.96
N GLY A 238 -57.97 -34.26 -1.09
CA GLY A 238 -57.35 -35.58 -1.34
C GLY A 238 -55.88 -35.62 -1.87
N GLY A 239 -54.95 -36.41 -1.33
CA GLY A 239 -54.97 -37.18 -0.07
C GLY A 239 -53.78 -38.15 0.14
N VAL A 240 -53.22 -38.17 1.37
CA VAL A 240 -52.39 -39.25 2.03
C VAL A 240 -51.03 -39.62 1.36
N GLY A 241 -49.82 -39.52 1.97
CA GLY A 241 -49.33 -39.17 3.32
C GLY A 241 -47.76 -39.00 3.29
N LYS A 242 -46.87 -39.50 4.19
CA LYS A 242 -47.01 -40.26 5.46
C LYS A 242 -45.67 -40.32 6.31
N ILE A 243 -45.36 -39.27 7.10
CA ILE A 243 -44.77 -39.35 8.47
C ILE A 243 -43.25 -39.68 8.74
N THR A 244 -42.51 -38.62 9.14
CA THR A 244 -41.41 -38.46 10.16
C THR A 244 -40.11 -39.28 10.21
N LYS A 245 -38.97 -38.57 10.13
CA LYS A 245 -37.93 -38.28 11.19
C LYS A 245 -36.75 -37.55 10.50
N GLY A 246 -35.96 -36.65 11.10
CA GLY A 246 -35.93 -36.05 12.44
C GLY A 246 -34.98 -34.83 12.46
N LYS A 247 -35.08 -33.99 13.50
CA LYS A 247 -34.50 -32.64 13.59
C LYS A 247 -33.10 -32.62 14.24
N LYS A 248 -32.13 -31.89 13.65
CA LYS A 248 -31.20 -30.98 14.38
C LYS A 248 -30.30 -30.18 13.44
N GLY A 249 -30.38 -28.85 13.55
CA GLY A 249 -29.33 -27.96 13.06
C GLY A 249 -28.11 -27.99 13.98
N GLY A 250 -26.96 -27.62 13.44
CA GLY A 250 -25.67 -27.59 14.13
C GLY A 250 -24.78 -26.52 13.52
N ASP A 251 -25.16 -25.27 13.79
CA ASP A 251 -24.46 -24.07 13.33
C ASP A 251 -23.02 -24.05 13.86
N LYS A 252 -22.05 -24.38 13.00
CA LYS A 252 -20.62 -24.34 13.33
C LYS A 252 -20.10 -22.93 13.12
N LYS A 253 -20.25 -22.10 14.16
CA LYS A 253 -19.59 -20.80 14.27
C LYS A 253 -18.13 -20.90 13.83
N ASP A 254 -17.81 -20.14 12.79
CA ASP A 254 -16.47 -20.02 12.26
C ASP A 254 -15.57 -19.37 13.32
N ARG A 255 -14.53 -20.08 13.77
CA ARG A 255 -13.62 -19.59 14.81
C ARG A 255 -12.58 -18.67 14.18
N ARG A 256 -12.99 -17.44 13.86
CA ARG A 256 -12.06 -16.40 13.39
C ARG A 256 -11.03 -16.11 14.49
N ILE A 257 -9.76 -16.34 14.17
CA ILE A 257 -8.60 -16.05 15.01
C ILE A 257 -8.37 -14.53 14.95
N PRO A 258 -8.21 -13.81 16.08
CA PRO A 258 -7.79 -12.42 16.04
C PRO A 258 -6.33 -12.32 15.56
N LEU A 259 -6.06 -11.36 14.67
CA LEU A 259 -4.70 -10.99 14.28
C LEU A 259 -4.08 -10.06 15.34
N PRO A 260 -2.74 -10.00 15.42
CA PRO A 260 -2.00 -9.49 16.59
C PRO A 260 -2.02 -7.97 16.76
#